data_AF-A0A9P1IRL8-F1
#
_entry.id   AF-A0A9P1IRL8-F1
#
_cell.length_a   1.000
_cell.length_b   1.000
_cell.length_c   1.000
_cell.angle_alpha   90.00
_cell.angle_beta   90.00
_cell.angle_gamma   90.00
#
_symmetry.space_group_name_H-M   'P 1'
#
loop_
_entity.id
_entity.type
_entity.pdbx_description
1 polymer ?
#
loop_
_entity_poly.entity_id
_entity_poly.type
_entity_poly.pdbx_seq_one_letter_code
_entity_poly.pdbx_strand_id
1 'polypeptide(L)'
;MGSGEELLDFSGNGDPNTLSIDEPELMLLNETTTTTTTTTTPSPILGYTPNPFRIAVLSIKCLLIILIFTLSCTIRRDYFKFFVVFLVVPLFIEAGFDVFTEIHAATFGTKAQKFEYLNLSPDFELENVNFTVTDWQKDAIKDYAQVLQHYTTYTLYTSDAIFPLVSYIFSDFFFWSLLFSTTTVFFYAHKAVVRPEQIIYEPIGKSFIKIQILPILFTAINTLLAYFSVPEWIYLAVLTIVRLTALALVGVAATQIFASLFLFCRTKDELTKTSPYEQVRNSKLRLFLLVLFTIGMNVLNAPYIIWSALSLTQDINELLSFEWYLPLHFVHEMFTLHLTFYLIRPYVFLIFTLIFLNPYRRRFFRFFCACCKRN
;
A
#
# COMPACT_ATOMS: atom_id res chain seq x y z
N MET A 1 34.12 -14.99 -86.24
CA MET A 1 33.03 -13.99 -86.24
C MET A 1 32.73 -13.65 -84.78
N GLY A 2 33.01 -12.39 -84.37
CA GLY A 2 32.60 -11.71 -83.12
C GLY A 2 33.09 -12.32 -81.78
N SER A 3 34.09 -11.74 -81.09
CA SER A 3 34.03 -10.62 -80.10
C SER A 3 33.29 -10.99 -78.80
N GLY A 4 33.85 -10.97 -77.58
CA GLY A 4 35.13 -10.47 -77.11
C GLY A 4 35.47 -10.92 -75.67
N GLU A 5 36.72 -10.63 -75.30
CA GLU A 5 37.42 -10.61 -74.00
C GLU A 5 36.63 -9.82 -72.91
N GLU A 6 36.83 -9.85 -71.59
CA GLU A 6 37.76 -10.43 -70.62
C GLU A 6 37.15 -10.18 -69.20
N LEU A 7 37.66 -10.87 -68.18
CA LEU A 7 37.37 -10.71 -66.74
C LEU A 7 37.78 -9.34 -66.15
N LEU A 8 37.10 -8.87 -65.07
CA LEU A 8 37.65 -8.46 -63.75
C LEU A 8 36.78 -7.42 -63.00
N ASP A 9 36.12 -7.88 -61.94
CA ASP A 9 36.31 -7.57 -60.50
C ASP A 9 36.29 -6.11 -59.92
N PHE A 10 35.90 -6.06 -58.62
CA PHE A 10 36.04 -5.02 -57.57
C PHE A 10 34.93 -3.99 -57.26
N SER A 11 34.28 -4.20 -56.10
CA SER A 11 34.16 -3.26 -54.95
C SER A 11 32.96 -3.66 -54.08
N GLY A 12 33.00 -3.92 -52.78
CA GLY A 12 34.04 -3.80 -51.75
C GLY A 12 33.55 -4.42 -50.43
N ASN A 13 34.51 -4.76 -49.57
CA ASN A 13 34.37 -5.39 -48.24
C ASN A 13 33.57 -4.56 -47.21
N GLY A 14 32.82 -5.24 -46.35
CA GLY A 14 32.37 -4.76 -45.03
C GLY A 14 31.30 -5.65 -44.36
N ASP A 15 31.71 -6.67 -43.60
CA ASP A 15 30.88 -7.44 -42.63
C ASP A 15 30.39 -6.55 -41.45
N PRO A 16 29.55 -7.01 -40.48
CA PRO A 16 28.50 -8.05 -40.43
C PRO A 16 27.17 -7.52 -39.79
N ASN A 17 26.17 -8.39 -39.59
CA ASN A 17 24.89 -8.21 -38.85
C ASN A 17 23.71 -7.62 -39.63
N THR A 18 22.68 -8.46 -39.86
CA THR A 18 21.32 -8.22 -39.34
C THR A 18 20.45 -9.47 -39.47
N LEU A 19 19.71 -9.71 -38.39
CA LEU A 19 18.82 -10.83 -38.14
C LEU A 19 17.68 -10.97 -39.17
N SER A 20 17.33 -12.22 -39.40
CA SER A 20 16.10 -12.76 -39.97
C SER A 20 14.83 -12.04 -39.50
N ILE A 21 14.06 -11.51 -40.45
CA ILE A 21 12.67 -11.11 -40.29
C ILE A 21 11.83 -12.29 -40.77
N ASP A 22 11.24 -13.04 -39.84
CA ASP A 22 10.14 -13.96 -40.11
C ASP A 22 8.84 -13.31 -39.60
N GLU A 23 7.95 -12.98 -40.53
CA GLU A 23 6.62 -12.44 -40.27
C GLU A 23 5.68 -13.50 -39.67
N PRO A 24 4.81 -13.13 -38.71
CA PRO A 24 3.83 -14.04 -38.11
C PRO A 24 2.53 -14.02 -38.93
N GLU A 25 2.51 -14.67 -40.09
CA GLU A 25 1.31 -14.73 -40.95
C GLU A 25 0.77 -16.16 -41.17
N LEU A 26 0.98 -17.04 -40.18
CA LEU A 26 0.60 -18.46 -40.29
C LEU A 26 -0.19 -19.03 -39.08
N MET A 27 -1.08 -18.26 -38.46
CA MET A 27 -1.97 -18.78 -37.39
C MET A 27 -3.45 -18.42 -37.52
N LEU A 28 -3.93 -18.08 -38.72
CA LEU A 28 -5.33 -17.70 -38.93
C LEU A 28 -6.11 -18.65 -39.85
N LEU A 29 -5.86 -19.97 -39.75
CA LEU A 29 -6.67 -20.99 -40.41
C LEU A 29 -6.66 -22.32 -39.64
N ASN A 30 -7.46 -22.41 -38.57
CA ASN A 30 -8.19 -23.63 -38.20
C ASN A 30 -9.13 -23.38 -37.01
N GLU A 31 -10.25 -22.72 -37.27
CA GLU A 31 -11.42 -22.80 -36.39
C GLU A 31 -12.60 -23.39 -37.17
N THR A 32 -12.93 -24.66 -36.90
CA THR A 32 -14.32 -25.13 -36.86
C THR A 32 -14.44 -26.47 -36.14
N THR A 33 -14.81 -26.35 -34.85
CA THR A 33 -15.73 -27.20 -34.07
C THR A 33 -15.44 -28.69 -33.75
N THR A 34 -15.11 -28.87 -32.46
CA THR A 34 -15.65 -29.82 -31.46
C THR A 34 -15.47 -31.33 -31.61
N THR A 35 -14.60 -31.87 -30.75
CA THR A 35 -14.95 -33.02 -29.89
C THR A 35 -14.20 -32.93 -28.56
N THR A 36 -14.95 -32.99 -27.48
CA THR A 36 -14.51 -32.96 -26.09
C THR A 36 -13.59 -34.13 -25.75
N THR A 37 -12.30 -33.86 -25.55
CA THR A 37 -11.41 -34.70 -24.74
C THR A 37 -10.60 -33.79 -23.83
N THR A 38 -10.85 -33.89 -22.53
CA THR A 38 -10.06 -33.28 -21.47
C THR A 38 -8.65 -33.86 -21.51
N THR A 39 -7.77 -33.20 -22.27
CA THR A 39 -6.32 -33.36 -22.16
C THR A 39 -5.84 -32.29 -21.18
N THR A 40 -5.47 -32.70 -19.97
CA THR A 40 -4.67 -31.88 -19.06
C THR A 40 -3.29 -31.72 -19.69
N THR A 41 -3.11 -30.69 -20.51
CA THR A 41 -1.78 -30.26 -20.93
C THR A 41 -1.01 -29.83 -19.67
N PRO A 42 0.14 -30.44 -19.35
CA PRO A 42 1.00 -29.90 -18.32
C PRO A 42 1.43 -28.51 -18.81
N SER A 43 1.04 -27.47 -18.06
CA SER A 43 1.51 -26.12 -18.30
C SER A 43 3.03 -26.15 -18.41
N PRO A 44 3.64 -25.53 -19.45
CA PRO A 44 5.09 -25.46 -19.54
C PRO A 44 5.56 -24.74 -18.29
N ILE A 45 6.32 -25.45 -17.45
CA ILE A 45 6.98 -24.85 -16.28
C ILE A 45 7.99 -23.86 -16.87
N LEU A 46 7.56 -22.61 -17.02
CA LEU A 46 8.46 -21.48 -17.28
C LEU A 46 9.53 -21.49 -16.20
N GLY A 47 10.76 -21.09 -16.55
CA GLY A 47 11.89 -21.08 -15.61
C GLY A 47 11.53 -20.37 -14.31
N TYR A 48 11.25 -21.15 -13.27
CA TYR A 48 10.89 -20.66 -11.95
C TYR A 48 12.13 -20.70 -11.09
N THR A 49 12.58 -19.52 -10.68
CA THR A 49 13.61 -19.37 -9.65
C THR A 49 12.96 -18.72 -8.43
N PRO A 50 12.79 -19.44 -7.29
CA PRO A 50 12.18 -18.87 -6.11
C PRO A 50 12.99 -17.67 -5.62
N ASN A 51 12.30 -16.61 -5.19
CA ASN A 51 12.96 -15.44 -4.64
C ASN A 51 13.13 -15.62 -3.11
N PRO A 52 14.34 -15.95 -2.60
CA PRO A 52 14.53 -16.26 -1.19
C PRO A 52 14.27 -15.05 -0.29
N PHE A 53 14.50 -13.83 -0.79
CA PHE A 53 14.23 -12.60 -0.04
C PHE A 53 12.74 -12.40 0.18
N ARG A 54 11.92 -12.62 -0.86
CA ARG A 54 10.46 -12.54 -0.75
C ARG A 54 9.93 -13.55 0.27
N ILE A 55 10.38 -14.80 0.19
CA ILE A 55 9.94 -15.88 1.11
C ILE A 55 10.32 -15.53 2.55
N ALA A 56 11.53 -15.02 2.79
CA ALA A 56 11.97 -14.60 4.12
C ALA A 56 11.13 -13.44 4.66
N VAL A 57 10.87 -12.42 3.84
CA VAL A 57 10.08 -11.24 4.20
C VAL A 57 8.62 -11.63 4.48
N LEU A 58 8.02 -12.49 3.66
CA LEU A 58 6.67 -13.05 3.88
C LEU A 58 6.61 -13.87 5.17
N SER A 59 7.63 -14.69 5.45
CA SER A 59 7.71 -15.47 6.69
C SER A 59 7.74 -14.56 7.92
N ILE A 60 8.49 -13.46 7.87
CA ILE A 60 8.52 -12.45 8.93
C ILE A 60 7.14 -11.78 9.09
N LYS A 61 6.46 -11.42 7.99
CA LYS A 61 5.08 -10.87 8.01
C LYS A 61 4.15 -11.80 8.78
N CYS A 62 4.14 -13.09 8.42
CA CYS A 62 3.30 -14.10 9.04
C CYS A 62 3.61 -14.28 10.54
N LEU A 63 4.89 -14.35 10.91
CA LEU A 63 5.30 -14.45 12.32
C LEU A 63 4.85 -13.24 13.14
N LEU A 64 4.99 -12.03 12.60
CA LEU A 64 4.55 -10.79 13.25
C LEU A 64 3.03 -10.75 13.44
N ILE A 65 2.26 -11.18 12.43
CA ILE A 65 0.79 -11.26 12.51
C ILE A 65 0.37 -12.25 13.59
N ILE A 66 0.93 -13.46 13.61
CA ILE A 66 0.65 -14.49 14.63
C ILE A 66 1.01 -13.97 16.02
N LEU A 67 2.16 -13.32 16.16
CA LEU A 67 2.59 -12.72 17.42
C LEU A 67 1.59 -11.64 17.89
N ILE A 68 1.14 -10.74 17.01
CA ILE A 68 0.19 -9.70 17.40
C ILE A 68 -1.17 -10.31 17.76
N PHE A 69 -1.64 -11.34 17.06
CA PHE A 69 -2.87 -12.06 17.42
C PHE A 69 -2.75 -12.70 18.81
N THR A 70 -1.67 -13.45 19.08
CA THR A 70 -1.46 -14.08 20.39
C THR A 70 -1.38 -13.06 21.52
N LEU A 71 -0.69 -11.93 21.30
CA LEU A 71 -0.66 -10.82 22.25
C LEU A 71 -2.06 -10.22 22.45
N SER A 72 -2.83 -10.03 21.37
CA SER A 72 -4.21 -9.50 21.41
C SER A 72 -5.13 -10.35 22.28
N CYS A 73 -5.00 -11.68 22.23
CA CYS A 73 -5.76 -12.61 23.08
C CYS A 73 -5.48 -12.38 24.58
N THR A 74 -4.26 -11.99 24.93
CA THR A 74 -3.85 -11.76 26.34
C THR A 74 -4.24 -10.37 26.87
N ILE A 75 -4.55 -9.43 25.98
CA ILE A 75 -4.92 -8.06 26.34
C ILE A 75 -6.43 -8.02 26.68
N ARG A 76 -6.76 -7.46 27.85
CA ARG A 76 -8.14 -7.21 28.29
C ARG A 76 -8.80 -6.15 27.39
N ARG A 77 -10.09 -5.86 27.59
CA ARG A 77 -10.85 -4.85 26.83
C ARG A 77 -10.12 -3.49 26.85
N ASP A 78 -9.50 -3.12 25.74
CA ASP A 78 -8.73 -1.88 25.55
C ASP A 78 -8.93 -1.36 24.13
N TYR A 79 -8.97 -0.04 23.93
CA TYR A 79 -9.19 0.55 22.61
C TYR A 79 -8.05 0.31 21.62
N PHE A 80 -6.81 0.16 22.10
CA PHE A 80 -5.71 -0.25 21.22
C PHE A 80 -5.86 -1.70 20.74
N LYS A 81 -6.50 -2.56 21.55
CA LYS A 81 -6.78 -3.94 21.11
C LYS A 81 -7.71 -3.94 19.91
N PHE A 82 -8.83 -3.23 20.01
CA PHE A 82 -9.79 -3.15 18.90
C PHE A 82 -9.14 -2.51 17.67
N PHE A 83 -8.46 -1.37 17.83
CA PHE A 83 -7.73 -0.70 16.74
C PHE A 83 -6.82 -1.65 15.96
N VAL A 84 -5.94 -2.36 16.66
CA VAL A 84 -4.97 -3.26 16.03
C VAL A 84 -5.66 -4.48 15.43
N VAL A 85 -6.59 -5.12 16.15
CA VAL A 85 -7.27 -6.32 15.64
C VAL A 85 -8.02 -6.02 14.33
N PHE A 86 -8.74 -4.89 14.25
CA PHE A 86 -9.44 -4.51 13.01
C PHE A 86 -8.48 -4.28 11.83
N LEU A 87 -7.28 -3.77 12.09
CA LEU A 87 -6.26 -3.53 11.06
C LEU A 87 -5.44 -4.77 10.71
N VAL A 88 -5.31 -5.74 11.63
CA VAL A 88 -4.57 -6.99 11.38
C VAL A 88 -5.40 -8.01 10.59
N VAL A 89 -6.73 -8.00 10.71
CA VAL A 89 -7.61 -8.88 9.92
C VAL A 89 -7.36 -8.80 8.40
N PRO A 90 -7.37 -7.62 7.75
CA PRO A 90 -7.07 -7.53 6.33
C PRO A 90 -5.63 -7.96 6.01
N LEU A 91 -4.65 -7.65 6.87
CA LEU A 91 -3.26 -8.08 6.67
C LEU A 91 -3.09 -9.61 6.74
N PHE A 92 -3.89 -10.30 7.55
CA PHE A 92 -3.89 -11.75 7.62
C PHE A 92 -4.41 -12.38 6.33
N ILE A 93 -5.48 -11.82 5.77
CA ILE A 93 -6.05 -12.28 4.49
C ILE A 93 -5.06 -12.00 3.35
N GLU A 94 -4.46 -10.81 3.33
CA GLU A 94 -3.43 -10.42 2.38
C GLU A 94 -2.21 -11.36 2.46
N ALA A 95 -1.74 -11.71 3.67
CA ALA A 95 -0.65 -12.69 3.82
C ALA A 95 -1.02 -14.07 3.28
N GLY A 96 -2.28 -14.51 3.42
CA GLY A 96 -2.77 -15.73 2.79
C GLY A 96 -2.73 -15.65 1.26
N PHE A 97 -3.07 -14.49 0.70
CA PHE A 97 -2.96 -14.23 -0.74
C PHE A 97 -1.51 -14.16 -1.23
N ASP A 98 -0.60 -13.60 -0.43
CA ASP A 98 0.85 -13.59 -0.73
C ASP A 98 1.43 -15.02 -0.78
N VAL A 99 0.98 -15.91 0.10
CA VAL A 99 1.33 -17.35 0.06
C VAL A 99 0.72 -18.03 -1.17
N PHE A 100 -0.52 -17.71 -1.51
CA PHE A 100 -1.17 -18.26 -2.71
C PHE A 100 -0.42 -17.87 -4.00
N THR A 101 -0.02 -16.60 -4.12
CA THR A 101 0.75 -16.10 -5.26
C THR A 101 2.16 -16.69 -5.32
N GLU A 102 2.78 -16.96 -4.17
CA GLU A 102 4.06 -17.70 -4.11
C GLU A 102 3.95 -19.10 -4.71
N ILE A 103 2.89 -19.84 -4.35
CA ILE A 103 2.66 -21.21 -4.87
C ILE A 103 2.38 -21.20 -6.38
N HIS A 104 1.64 -20.20 -6.86
CA HIS A 104 1.27 -20.09 -8.28
C HIS A 104 2.33 -19.40 -9.15
N ALA A 105 3.38 -18.83 -8.58
CA ALA A 105 4.43 -18.16 -9.36
C ALA A 105 5.12 -19.12 -10.36
N ALA A 106 5.20 -20.40 -10.02
CA ALA A 106 5.81 -21.42 -10.89
C ALA A 106 5.08 -21.62 -12.23
N THR A 107 3.78 -21.29 -12.32
CA THR A 107 3.01 -21.45 -13.57
C THR A 107 3.15 -20.26 -14.52
N PHE A 108 3.59 -19.10 -14.03
CA PHE A 108 3.70 -17.87 -14.83
C PHE A 108 5.16 -17.46 -15.10
N GLY A 109 6.12 -18.00 -14.35
CA GLY A 109 7.54 -17.72 -14.49
C GLY A 109 8.04 -16.55 -13.63
N THR A 110 9.35 -16.30 -13.67
CA THR A 110 10.01 -15.25 -12.89
C THR A 110 10.95 -14.40 -13.75
N LYS A 111 11.07 -13.11 -13.42
CA LYS A 111 12.11 -12.21 -13.98
C LYS A 111 13.34 -12.18 -13.06
N ALA A 112 14.48 -11.77 -13.61
CA ALA A 112 15.68 -11.52 -12.81
C ALA A 112 15.44 -10.37 -11.80
N GLN A 113 15.93 -10.54 -10.58
CA GLN A 113 15.80 -9.53 -9.54
C GLN A 113 16.66 -8.30 -9.87
N LYS A 114 16.02 -7.12 -9.89
CA LYS A 114 16.70 -5.82 -9.96
C LYS A 114 16.47 -5.08 -8.64
N PHE A 115 17.54 -4.61 -8.01
CA PHE A 115 17.49 -3.86 -6.74
C PHE A 115 17.35 -2.35 -6.92
N GLU A 116 17.27 -1.89 -8.17
CA GLU A 116 17.12 -0.47 -8.50
C GLU A 116 15.72 0.03 -8.17
N TYR A 117 15.60 1.34 -7.92
CA TYR A 117 14.30 1.97 -7.76
C TYR A 117 13.51 1.86 -9.06
N LEU A 118 12.27 1.39 -8.99
CA LEU A 118 11.39 1.38 -10.14
C LEU A 118 10.90 2.81 -10.39
N ASN A 119 11.54 3.50 -11.32
CA ASN A 119 10.94 4.69 -11.90
C ASN A 119 9.92 4.23 -12.95
N LEU A 120 8.64 4.31 -12.60
CA LEU A 120 7.55 4.02 -13.53
C LEU A 120 7.37 5.12 -14.58
N SER A 121 8.16 6.21 -14.54
CA SER A 121 8.08 7.26 -15.53
C SER A 121 8.25 6.64 -16.93
N PRO A 122 7.18 6.59 -17.74
CA PRO A 122 7.33 6.19 -19.11
C PRO A 122 7.74 7.45 -19.85
N ASP A 123 8.86 7.43 -20.56
CA ASP A 123 9.08 8.20 -21.80
C ASP A 123 8.40 9.58 -21.86
N PHE A 124 8.52 10.37 -20.77
CA PHE A 124 7.87 11.69 -20.66
C PHE A 124 8.42 12.65 -21.72
N GLU A 125 9.58 12.29 -22.27
CA GLU A 125 10.28 13.00 -23.33
C GLU A 125 9.92 12.57 -24.75
N LEU A 126 9.18 11.47 -24.99
CA LEU A 126 8.99 10.98 -26.37
C LEU A 126 7.56 10.67 -26.84
N GLU A 127 6.59 10.28 -26.01
CA GLU A 127 5.35 9.73 -26.60
C GLU A 127 3.99 10.34 -26.23
N ASN A 128 3.82 11.15 -25.17
CA ASN A 128 2.47 11.69 -24.93
C ASN A 128 2.40 13.08 -24.28
N VAL A 129 2.16 14.09 -25.12
CA VAL A 129 1.89 15.49 -24.74
C VAL A 129 0.52 15.67 -24.05
N ASN A 130 -0.33 14.63 -23.97
CA ASN A 130 -1.72 14.71 -23.51
C ASN A 130 -2.04 13.99 -22.18
N PHE A 131 -1.07 13.40 -21.46
CA PHE A 131 -1.38 12.84 -20.13
C PHE A 131 -1.52 13.96 -19.11
N THR A 132 -2.71 14.09 -18.53
CA THR A 132 -2.92 14.98 -17.40
C THR A 132 -2.50 14.28 -16.11
N VAL A 133 -2.07 15.03 -15.09
CA VAL A 133 -1.74 14.50 -13.74
C VAL A 133 -2.91 13.75 -13.10
N THR A 134 -4.11 13.92 -13.64
CA THR A 134 -5.33 13.25 -13.19
C THR A 134 -5.45 11.82 -13.72
N ASP A 135 -4.79 11.46 -14.82
CA ASP A 135 -4.95 10.14 -15.45
C ASP A 135 -4.24 9.00 -14.69
N TRP A 136 -3.27 9.31 -13.82
CA TRP A 136 -2.49 8.29 -13.11
C TRP A 136 -3.32 7.40 -12.18
N GLN A 137 -4.42 7.91 -11.63
CA GLN A 137 -5.30 7.08 -10.80
C GLN A 137 -6.10 6.07 -11.64
N LYS A 138 -6.26 6.27 -12.97
CA LYS A 138 -6.83 5.28 -13.90
C LYS A 138 -5.88 4.11 -14.11
N ASP A 139 -4.58 4.40 -14.25
CA ASP A 139 -3.55 3.38 -14.46
C ASP A 139 -3.01 2.76 -13.16
N ALA A 140 -3.56 3.15 -11.99
CA ALA A 140 -3.07 2.73 -10.68
C ALA A 140 -2.90 1.21 -10.51
N ILE A 141 -3.83 0.39 -11.03
CA ILE A 141 -3.74 -1.08 -10.93
C ILE A 141 -2.61 -1.62 -11.82
N LYS A 142 -2.44 -1.05 -13.03
CA LYS A 142 -1.39 -1.43 -13.97
C LYS A 142 -0.01 -1.01 -13.45
N ASP A 143 0.08 0.18 -12.87
CA ASP A 143 1.29 0.68 -12.22
C ASP A 143 1.64 -0.16 -11.00
N TYR A 144 0.64 -0.50 -10.18
CA TYR A 144 0.85 -1.38 -9.04
C TYR A 144 1.25 -2.80 -9.45
N ALA A 145 0.74 -3.32 -10.56
CA ALA A 145 1.18 -4.59 -11.14
C ALA A 145 2.67 -4.59 -11.49
N GLN A 146 3.17 -3.51 -12.07
CA GLN A 146 4.58 -3.33 -12.39
C GLN A 146 5.43 -3.22 -11.13
N VAL A 147 4.98 -2.46 -10.12
CA VAL A 147 5.61 -2.39 -8.79
C VAL A 147 5.71 -3.77 -8.17
N LEU A 148 4.60 -4.53 -8.14
CA LEU A 148 4.57 -5.89 -7.62
C LEU A 148 5.55 -6.79 -8.38
N GLN A 149 5.52 -6.80 -9.71
CA GLN A 149 6.46 -7.60 -10.50
C GLN A 149 7.92 -7.23 -10.22
N HIS A 150 8.25 -5.96 -10.10
CA HIS A 150 9.62 -5.50 -9.88
C HIS A 150 10.17 -5.97 -8.53
N TYR A 151 9.44 -5.71 -7.44
CA TYR A 151 9.91 -6.03 -6.09
C TYR A 151 9.74 -7.51 -5.72
N THR A 152 8.82 -8.21 -6.37
CA THR A 152 8.59 -9.64 -6.09
C THR A 152 9.17 -10.59 -7.12
N THR A 153 9.62 -10.08 -8.26
CA THR A 153 10.12 -10.82 -9.44
C THR A 153 9.10 -11.68 -10.19
N TYR A 154 7.83 -11.68 -9.80
CA TYR A 154 6.82 -12.57 -10.38
C TYR A 154 6.07 -11.95 -11.53
N THR A 155 6.03 -12.66 -12.65
CA THR A 155 5.32 -12.23 -13.87
C THR A 155 3.81 -12.33 -13.74
N LEU A 156 3.31 -13.16 -12.81
CA LEU A 156 1.87 -13.33 -12.57
C LEU A 156 1.12 -12.01 -12.39
N TYR A 157 1.74 -11.02 -11.75
CA TYR A 157 1.10 -9.72 -11.50
C TYR A 157 0.89 -8.91 -12.78
N THR A 158 1.72 -9.09 -13.80
CA THR A 158 1.57 -8.45 -15.12
C THR A 158 0.84 -9.32 -16.12
N SER A 159 0.80 -10.64 -15.92
CA SER A 159 0.19 -11.61 -16.84
C SER A 159 -1.32 -11.73 -16.65
N ASP A 160 -1.81 -11.57 -15.43
CA ASP A 160 -3.24 -11.62 -15.12
C ASP A 160 -3.62 -10.47 -14.17
N ALA A 161 -4.58 -9.66 -14.62
CA ALA A 161 -5.04 -8.45 -13.94
C ALA A 161 -5.75 -8.72 -12.60
N ILE A 162 -6.23 -9.96 -12.35
CA ILE A 162 -6.90 -10.31 -11.09
C ILE A 162 -5.94 -10.23 -9.91
N PHE A 163 -4.69 -10.67 -10.08
CA PHE A 163 -3.72 -10.69 -9.00
C PHE A 163 -3.33 -9.30 -8.46
N PRO A 164 -2.92 -8.33 -9.30
CA PRO A 164 -2.62 -6.99 -8.83
C PRO A 164 -3.87 -6.28 -8.31
N LEU A 165 -5.06 -6.53 -8.88
CA LEU A 165 -6.32 -5.99 -8.41
C LEU A 165 -6.61 -6.40 -6.96
N VAL A 166 -6.53 -7.69 -6.64
CA VAL A 166 -6.78 -8.19 -5.29
C VAL A 166 -5.77 -7.62 -4.29
N SER A 167 -4.49 -7.58 -4.66
CA SER A 167 -3.44 -6.99 -3.80
C SER A 167 -3.65 -5.48 -3.58
N TYR A 168 -4.09 -4.76 -4.62
CA TYR A 168 -4.41 -3.34 -4.56
C TYR A 168 -5.56 -3.07 -3.59
N ILE A 169 -6.66 -3.84 -3.68
CA ILE A 169 -7.82 -3.70 -2.79
C ILE A 169 -7.41 -3.86 -1.32
N PHE A 170 -6.61 -4.88 -0.97
CA PHE A 170 -6.19 -5.07 0.42
C PHE A 170 -5.28 -3.93 0.91
N SER A 171 -4.37 -3.47 0.06
CA SER A 171 -3.41 -2.42 0.40
C SER A 171 -4.08 -1.07 0.59
N ASP A 172 -4.99 -0.71 -0.32
CA ASP A 172 -5.77 0.52 -0.25
C ASP A 172 -6.80 0.48 0.89
N PHE A 173 -7.44 -0.68 1.13
CA PHE A 173 -8.29 -0.87 2.30
C PHE A 173 -7.53 -0.66 3.61
N PHE A 174 -6.33 -1.23 3.71
CA PHE A 174 -5.49 -1.04 4.89
C PHE A 174 -5.07 0.43 5.08
N PHE A 175 -4.75 1.12 3.99
CA PHE A 175 -4.44 2.56 3.99
C PHE A 175 -5.58 3.40 4.56
N TRP A 176 -6.78 3.29 3.99
CA TRP A 176 -7.94 4.05 4.46
C TRP A 176 -8.35 3.65 5.87
N SER A 177 -8.30 2.35 6.19
CA SER A 177 -8.63 1.85 7.51
C SER A 177 -7.71 2.44 8.57
N LEU A 178 -6.41 2.55 8.27
CA LEU A 178 -5.44 3.19 9.16
C LEU A 178 -5.77 4.67 9.37
N LEU A 179 -6.01 5.43 8.31
CA LEU A 179 -6.33 6.87 8.40
C LEU A 179 -7.59 7.14 9.23
N PHE A 180 -8.72 6.48 8.89
CA PHE A 180 -9.98 6.67 9.59
C PHE A 180 -9.91 6.16 11.04
N SER A 181 -9.33 4.99 11.28
CA SER A 181 -9.27 4.41 12.61
C SER A 181 -8.36 5.21 13.56
N THR A 182 -7.33 5.88 13.04
CA THR A 182 -6.44 6.74 13.83
C THR A 182 -7.21 7.85 14.53
N THR A 183 -8.15 8.51 13.86
CA THR A 183 -8.99 9.56 14.47
C THR A 183 -9.81 9.03 15.65
N THR A 184 -10.38 7.83 15.49
CA THR A 184 -11.19 7.15 16.52
C THR A 184 -10.33 6.76 17.72
N VAL A 185 -9.10 6.30 17.51
CA VAL A 185 -8.17 5.98 18.60
C VAL A 185 -7.77 7.22 19.38
N PHE A 186 -7.51 8.34 18.71
CA PHE A 186 -7.19 9.61 19.39
C PHE A 186 -8.34 10.08 20.28
N PHE A 187 -9.59 9.98 19.82
CA PHE A 187 -10.76 10.29 20.64
C PHE A 187 -10.74 9.51 21.97
N TYR A 188 -10.53 8.19 21.91
CA TYR A 188 -10.45 7.36 23.12
C TYR A 188 -9.19 7.65 23.96
N ALA A 189 -8.05 7.92 23.32
CA ALA A 189 -6.80 8.21 24.02
C ALA A 189 -6.85 9.56 24.77
N HIS A 190 -7.40 10.60 24.15
CA HIS A 190 -7.63 11.90 24.80
C HIS A 190 -8.62 11.78 25.94
N LYS A 191 -9.73 11.09 25.71
CA LYS A 191 -10.71 10.82 26.75
C LYS A 191 -10.10 10.05 27.93
N ALA A 192 -9.08 9.23 27.70
CA ALA A 192 -8.39 8.45 28.74
C ALA A 192 -7.57 9.31 29.68
N VAL A 193 -7.10 10.46 29.18
CA VAL A 193 -6.38 11.44 29.99
C VAL A 193 -7.37 12.32 30.76
N VAL A 194 -8.45 12.76 30.10
CA VAL A 194 -9.43 13.68 30.70
C VAL A 194 -10.34 12.97 31.72
N ARG A 195 -10.94 11.84 31.34
CA ARG A 195 -11.94 11.08 32.14
C ARG A 195 -11.63 9.58 32.14
N PRO A 196 -10.54 9.14 32.81
CA PRO A 196 -10.09 7.75 32.80
C PRO A 196 -11.16 6.76 33.34
N GLU A 197 -12.00 7.19 34.26
CA GLU A 197 -13.10 6.43 34.85
C GLU A 197 -14.21 6.04 33.86
N GLN A 198 -14.45 6.83 32.81
CA GLN A 198 -15.57 6.60 31.89
C GLN A 198 -15.26 5.57 30.78
N ILE A 199 -13.99 5.38 30.44
CA ILE A 199 -13.57 4.55 29.30
C ILE A 199 -13.97 3.09 29.41
N ILE A 200 -13.97 2.56 30.63
CA ILE A 200 -14.24 1.14 30.88
C ILE A 200 -15.66 0.77 30.42
N TYR A 201 -16.59 1.72 30.47
CA TYR A 201 -18.00 1.53 30.17
C TYR A 201 -18.36 1.79 28.70
N GLU A 202 -17.43 2.32 27.90
CA GLU A 202 -17.74 2.72 26.53
C GLU A 202 -17.78 1.53 25.55
N PRO A 203 -18.71 1.54 24.58
CA PRO A 203 -18.85 0.49 23.58
C PRO A 203 -17.80 0.63 22.46
N ILE A 204 -16.52 0.49 22.83
CA ILE A 204 -15.37 0.74 21.95
C ILE A 204 -15.46 -0.04 20.63
N GLY A 205 -15.74 -1.34 20.68
CA GLY A 205 -15.80 -2.19 19.48
C GLY A 205 -16.86 -1.75 18.46
N LYS A 206 -18.02 -1.28 18.93
CA LYS A 206 -19.11 -0.81 18.04
C LYS A 206 -18.69 0.44 17.26
N SER A 207 -17.91 1.34 17.88
CA SER A 207 -17.40 2.54 17.21
C SER A 207 -16.41 2.18 16.10
N PHE A 208 -15.52 1.22 16.34
CA PHE A 208 -14.59 0.76 15.30
C PHE A 208 -15.31 0.06 14.14
N ILE A 209 -16.33 -0.74 14.39
CA ILE A 209 -17.12 -1.35 13.30
C ILE A 209 -17.79 -0.26 12.44
N LYS A 210 -18.39 0.74 13.08
CA LYS A 210 -19.05 1.85 12.38
C LYS A 210 -18.07 2.64 11.51
N ILE A 211 -16.86 2.91 12.01
CA ILE A 211 -15.89 3.70 11.23
C ILE A 211 -15.36 2.92 10.02
N GLN A 212 -15.28 1.58 10.07
CA GLN A 212 -14.80 0.76 8.94
C GLN A 212 -15.67 0.85 7.68
N ILE A 213 -16.93 1.30 7.79
CA ILE A 213 -17.80 1.50 6.62
C ILE A 213 -17.17 2.51 5.65
N LEU A 214 -16.51 3.55 6.17
CA LEU A 214 -15.88 4.58 5.36
C LEU A 214 -14.65 4.03 4.58
N PRO A 215 -13.64 3.40 5.20
CA PRO A 215 -12.58 2.72 4.47
C PRO A 215 -13.06 1.78 3.37
N ILE A 216 -14.09 0.96 3.63
CA ILE A 216 -14.66 0.07 2.60
C ILE A 216 -15.18 0.89 1.42
N LEU A 217 -15.94 1.95 1.68
CA LEU A 217 -16.48 2.83 0.65
C LEU A 217 -15.37 3.51 -0.18
N PHE A 218 -14.37 4.09 0.47
CA PHE A 218 -13.26 4.77 -0.22
C PHE A 218 -12.41 3.80 -1.06
N THR A 219 -12.16 2.59 -0.53
CA THR A 219 -11.46 1.54 -1.29
C THR A 219 -12.26 1.12 -2.51
N ALA A 220 -13.58 0.93 -2.36
CA ALA A 220 -14.45 0.57 -3.47
C ALA A 220 -14.47 1.66 -4.55
N ILE A 221 -14.53 2.93 -4.14
CA ILE A 221 -14.46 4.08 -5.07
C ILE A 221 -13.12 4.09 -5.80
N ASN A 222 -11.99 4.01 -5.10
CA ASN A 222 -10.65 4.00 -5.71
C ASN A 222 -10.47 2.84 -6.69
N THR A 223 -10.96 1.66 -6.32
CA THR A 223 -10.92 0.47 -7.19
C THR A 223 -11.79 0.66 -8.43
N LEU A 224 -12.98 1.26 -8.28
CA LEU A 224 -13.86 1.55 -9.40
C LEU A 224 -13.23 2.55 -10.37
N LEU A 225 -12.60 3.61 -9.84
CA LEU A 225 -11.91 4.63 -10.64
C LEU A 225 -10.70 4.07 -11.41
N ALA A 226 -10.01 3.09 -10.82
CA ALA A 226 -8.83 2.47 -11.44
C ALA A 226 -9.17 1.34 -12.42
N TYR A 227 -10.35 0.70 -12.29
CA TYR A 227 -10.71 -0.46 -13.10
C TYR A 227 -11.68 -0.12 -14.25
N PHE A 228 -12.59 0.83 -14.05
CA PHE A 228 -13.61 1.16 -15.05
C PHE A 228 -13.31 2.48 -15.76
N SER A 229 -13.64 2.54 -17.06
CA SER A 229 -13.64 3.78 -17.83
C SER A 229 -14.84 4.65 -17.43
N VAL A 230 -14.61 5.61 -16.54
CA VAL A 230 -15.62 6.58 -16.06
C VAL A 230 -15.54 7.87 -16.91
N PRO A 231 -16.66 8.56 -17.20
CA PRO A 231 -16.64 9.88 -17.83
C PRO A 231 -15.76 10.87 -17.06
N GLU A 232 -15.00 11.67 -17.79
CA GLU A 232 -13.93 12.53 -17.26
C GLU A 232 -14.40 13.48 -16.15
N TRP A 233 -15.56 14.13 -16.30
CA TRP A 233 -16.07 15.08 -15.31
C TRP A 233 -16.46 14.40 -13.99
N ILE A 234 -17.04 13.19 -14.07
CA ILE A 234 -17.40 12.40 -12.88
C ILE A 234 -16.13 11.93 -12.20
N TYR A 235 -15.16 11.47 -12.98
CA TYR A 235 -13.85 11.03 -12.51
C TYR A 235 -13.15 12.15 -11.72
N LEU A 236 -13.01 13.34 -12.29
CA LEU A 236 -12.38 14.50 -11.64
C LEU A 236 -13.11 14.90 -10.35
N ALA A 237 -14.45 14.94 -10.38
CA ALA A 237 -15.24 15.29 -9.20
C ALA A 237 -15.04 14.30 -8.04
N VAL A 238 -15.13 13.00 -8.33
CA VAL A 238 -14.95 11.95 -7.31
C VAL A 238 -13.51 11.94 -6.79
N LEU A 239 -12.52 12.05 -7.68
CA LEU A 239 -11.11 12.07 -7.32
C LEU A 239 -10.77 13.27 -6.42
N THR A 240 -11.34 14.45 -6.72
CA THR A 240 -11.20 15.64 -5.88
C THR A 240 -11.75 15.40 -4.47
N ILE A 241 -12.92 14.78 -4.35
CA ILE A 241 -13.52 14.43 -3.04
C ILE A 241 -12.62 13.47 -2.26
N VAL A 242 -12.06 12.45 -2.93
CA VAL A 242 -11.15 11.48 -2.32
C VAL A 242 -9.88 12.17 -1.79
N ARG A 243 -9.23 12.98 -2.64
CA ARG A 243 -8.02 13.74 -2.29
C ARG A 243 -8.28 14.70 -1.13
N LEU A 244 -9.36 15.49 -1.19
CA LEU A 244 -9.76 16.39 -0.10
C LEU A 244 -10.03 15.65 1.20
N THR A 245 -10.65 14.47 1.13
CA THR A 245 -10.91 13.66 2.33
C THR A 245 -9.60 13.18 2.97
N ALA A 246 -8.64 12.71 2.18
CA ALA A 246 -7.33 12.30 2.70
C ALA A 246 -6.59 13.48 3.36
N LEU A 247 -6.58 14.65 2.70
CA LEU A 247 -6.00 15.87 3.25
C LEU A 247 -6.68 16.28 4.55
N ALA A 248 -8.01 16.23 4.61
CA ALA A 248 -8.79 16.54 5.80
C ALA A 248 -8.49 15.58 6.95
N LEU A 249 -8.41 14.26 6.71
CA LEU A 249 -8.09 13.27 7.73
C LEU A 249 -6.68 13.45 8.29
N VAL A 250 -5.70 13.77 7.44
CA VAL A 250 -4.34 14.09 7.90
C VAL A 250 -4.30 15.40 8.67
N GLY A 251 -5.05 16.42 8.24
CA GLY A 251 -5.25 17.65 9.01
C GLY A 251 -5.88 17.39 10.38
N VAL A 252 -6.90 16.52 10.45
CA VAL A 252 -7.48 16.06 11.72
C VAL A 252 -6.42 15.34 12.55
N ALA A 253 -5.65 14.40 11.99
CA ALA A 253 -4.58 13.72 12.74
C ALA A 253 -3.54 14.72 13.30
N ALA A 254 -3.14 15.73 12.51
CA ALA A 254 -2.22 16.78 12.94
C ALA A 254 -2.80 17.62 14.08
N THR A 255 -4.07 18.05 13.99
CA THR A 255 -4.74 18.78 15.07
C THR A 255 -4.90 17.94 16.34
N GLN A 256 -5.15 16.63 16.22
CA GLN A 256 -5.19 15.72 17.36
C GLN A 256 -3.81 15.53 18.01
N ILE A 257 -2.73 15.45 17.22
CA ILE A 257 -1.35 15.45 17.73
C ILE A 257 -1.07 16.75 18.50
N PHE A 258 -1.43 17.89 17.92
CA PHE A 258 -1.26 19.19 18.58
C PHE A 258 -2.07 19.30 19.88
N ALA A 259 -3.34 18.88 19.87
CA ALA A 259 -4.19 18.80 21.07
C ALA A 259 -3.59 17.90 22.16
N SER A 260 -2.88 16.84 21.77
CA SER A 260 -2.19 15.94 22.71
C SER A 260 -1.10 16.66 23.51
N LEU A 261 -0.45 17.68 22.94
CA LEU A 261 0.58 18.47 23.63
C LEU A 261 0.00 19.22 24.83
N PHE A 262 -1.18 19.84 24.67
CA PHE A 262 -1.88 20.50 25.79
C PHE A 262 -2.30 19.52 26.88
N LEU A 263 -2.74 18.31 26.48
CA LEU A 263 -3.11 17.26 27.44
C LEU A 263 -1.93 16.74 28.25
N PHE A 264 -0.70 16.81 27.74
CA PHE A 264 0.50 16.50 28.53
C PHE A 264 0.71 17.50 29.66
N CYS A 265 0.53 18.80 29.38
CA CYS A 265 0.69 19.88 30.35
C CYS A 265 -0.44 19.96 31.38
N ARG A 266 -1.60 19.35 31.12
CA ARG A 266 -2.74 19.36 32.06
C ARG A 266 -2.41 18.65 33.37
N THR A 267 -2.36 19.39 34.47
CA THR A 267 -2.42 18.88 35.84
C THR A 267 -3.87 18.55 36.22
N LYS A 268 -4.09 17.46 36.98
CA LYS A 268 -5.37 17.22 37.65
C LYS A 268 -5.18 17.65 39.10
N ASP A 269 -6.02 18.57 39.58
CA ASP A 269 -5.89 19.22 40.88
C ASP A 269 -6.37 18.36 42.08
N GLU A 270 -6.76 17.10 41.86
CA GLU A 270 -7.27 16.25 42.94
C GLU A 270 -6.19 15.30 43.49
N LEU A 271 -5.43 15.83 44.45
CA LEU A 271 -4.31 15.19 45.16
C LEU A 271 -4.72 14.16 46.22
N THR A 272 -5.97 13.68 46.27
CA THR A 272 -6.49 13.00 47.47
C THR A 272 -6.63 11.49 47.39
N LYS A 273 -6.25 10.82 46.30
CA LYS A 273 -6.13 9.34 46.27
C LYS A 273 -4.89 8.91 45.51
N THR A 274 -4.21 7.87 45.99
CA THR A 274 -2.99 7.32 45.37
C THR A 274 -3.29 6.52 44.08
N SER A 275 -4.54 6.14 43.82
CA SER A 275 -4.94 5.36 42.62
C SER A 275 -5.19 6.13 41.31
N PRO A 276 -5.75 7.37 41.29
CA PRO A 276 -6.02 8.10 40.05
C PRO A 276 -4.76 8.67 39.40
N TYR A 277 -3.75 9.03 40.20
CA TYR A 277 -2.50 9.60 39.70
C TYR A 277 -1.71 8.61 38.83
N GLU A 278 -1.61 7.35 39.26
CA GLU A 278 -0.97 6.31 38.46
C GLU A 278 -1.72 6.00 37.17
N GLN A 279 -3.05 6.06 37.20
CA GLN A 279 -3.88 5.85 36.02
C GLN A 279 -3.69 6.97 35.00
N VAL A 280 -3.65 8.23 35.44
CA VAL A 280 -3.40 9.39 34.57
C VAL A 280 -1.99 9.37 33.99
N ARG A 281 -0.96 9.07 34.81
CA ARG A 281 0.43 8.92 34.35
C ARG A 281 0.54 7.84 33.26
N ASN A 282 -0.09 6.69 33.47
CA ASN A 282 -0.14 5.63 32.48
C ASN A 282 -0.90 6.05 31.21
N SER A 283 -2.00 6.81 31.33
CA SER A 283 -2.73 7.35 30.17
C SER A 283 -1.91 8.37 29.38
N LYS A 284 -1.16 9.26 30.04
CA LYS A 284 -0.27 10.22 29.35
C LYS A 284 0.85 9.52 28.57
N LEU A 285 1.49 8.50 29.17
CA LEU A 285 2.48 7.69 28.46
C LEU A 285 1.88 6.97 27.24
N ARG A 286 0.67 6.41 27.39
CA ARG A 286 -0.06 5.78 26.28
C ARG A 286 -0.32 6.76 25.14
N LEU A 287 -0.74 7.98 25.46
CA LEU A 287 -0.98 9.03 24.48
C LEU A 287 0.33 9.47 23.79
N PHE A 288 1.40 9.64 24.55
CA PHE A 288 2.73 9.97 24.00
C PHE A 288 3.21 8.92 22.99
N LEU A 289 3.14 7.64 23.35
CA LEU A 289 3.56 6.59 22.44
C LEU A 289 2.63 6.46 21.23
N LEU A 290 1.33 6.72 21.38
CA LEU A 290 0.40 6.82 20.26
C LEU A 290 0.76 7.97 19.32
N VAL A 291 1.16 9.13 19.84
CA VAL A 291 1.63 10.25 19.00
C VAL A 291 2.85 9.85 18.18
N LEU A 292 3.84 9.19 18.79
CA LEU A 292 5.01 8.69 18.07
C LEU A 292 4.63 7.65 17.00
N PHE A 293 3.74 6.71 17.35
CA PHE A 293 3.19 5.74 16.40
C PHE A 293 2.56 6.43 15.20
N THR A 294 1.68 7.41 15.45
CA THR A 294 0.96 8.14 14.40
C THR A 294 1.90 8.95 13.51
N ILE A 295 2.89 9.64 14.10
CA ILE A 295 3.90 10.38 13.33
C ILE A 295 4.63 9.41 12.40
N GLY A 296 5.12 8.29 12.93
CA GLY A 296 5.82 7.28 12.14
C GLY A 296 4.97 6.70 11.01
N MET A 297 3.70 6.41 11.25
CA MET A 297 2.79 5.93 10.21
C MET A 297 2.45 7.01 9.17
N ASN A 298 2.33 8.27 9.57
CA ASN A 298 2.04 9.38 8.65
C ASN A 298 3.20 9.72 7.72
N VAL A 299 4.46 9.43 8.10
CA VAL A 299 5.60 9.53 7.18
C VAL A 299 5.40 8.63 5.96
N LEU A 300 4.82 7.43 6.13
CA LEU A 300 4.47 6.52 5.03
C LEU A 300 3.22 6.92 4.25
N ASN A 301 2.49 7.93 4.71
CA ASN A 301 1.35 8.50 3.99
C ASN A 301 1.76 9.77 3.24
N ALA A 302 2.94 10.34 3.54
CA ALA A 302 3.40 11.59 2.96
C ALA A 302 3.39 11.61 1.42
N PRO A 303 3.83 10.56 0.70
CA PRO A 303 3.81 10.60 -0.76
C PRO A 303 2.40 10.76 -1.33
N TYR A 304 1.40 10.09 -0.76
CA TYR A 304 0.00 10.25 -1.18
C TYR A 304 -0.52 11.66 -0.93
N ILE A 305 -0.14 12.25 0.20
CA ILE A 305 -0.59 13.58 0.61
C ILE A 305 0.04 14.66 -0.25
N ILE A 306 1.35 14.53 -0.55
CA ILE A 306 2.06 15.42 -1.46
C ILE A 306 1.48 15.31 -2.87
N TRP A 307 1.30 14.08 -3.37
CA TRP A 307 0.64 13.83 -4.65
C TRP A 307 -0.74 14.48 -4.69
N SER A 308 -1.59 14.21 -3.70
CA SER A 308 -2.97 14.73 -3.61
C SER A 308 -3.00 16.26 -3.60
N ALA A 309 -2.14 16.90 -2.82
CA ALA A 309 -2.09 18.35 -2.70
C ALA A 309 -1.60 19.01 -4.00
N LEU A 310 -0.54 18.47 -4.61
CA LEU A 310 0.01 19.00 -5.85
C LEU A 310 -0.96 18.79 -7.02
N SER A 311 -1.55 17.60 -7.15
CA SER A 311 -2.55 17.33 -8.18
C SER A 311 -3.78 18.22 -8.04
N LEU A 312 -4.25 18.47 -6.81
CA LEU A 312 -5.40 19.34 -6.58
C LEU A 312 -5.06 20.82 -6.87
N THR A 313 -3.83 21.23 -6.59
CA THR A 313 -3.33 22.57 -6.95
C THR A 313 -3.31 22.73 -8.46
N GLN A 314 -2.91 21.70 -9.19
CA GLN A 314 -2.96 21.70 -10.66
C GLN A 314 -4.38 21.75 -11.21
N ASP A 315 -5.30 20.95 -10.66
CA ASP A 315 -6.71 20.97 -11.07
C ASP A 315 -7.32 22.38 -10.91
N ILE A 316 -6.98 23.07 -9.81
CA ILE A 316 -7.39 24.47 -9.57
C ILE A 316 -6.69 25.44 -10.53
N ASN A 317 -5.40 25.22 -10.80
CA ASN A 317 -4.61 26.04 -11.70
C ASN A 317 -5.18 26.02 -13.11
N GLU A 318 -5.55 24.84 -13.61
CA GLU A 318 -6.21 24.65 -14.91
C GLU A 318 -7.61 25.28 -14.92
N LEU A 319 -8.41 25.07 -13.86
CA LEU A 319 -9.76 25.63 -13.76
C LEU A 319 -9.79 27.17 -13.72
N LEU A 320 -8.83 27.78 -13.01
CA LEU A 320 -8.75 29.24 -12.83
C LEU A 320 -7.79 29.92 -13.81
N SER A 321 -7.17 29.14 -14.70
CA SER A 321 -6.17 29.62 -15.67
C SER A 321 -5.01 30.39 -15.02
N PHE A 322 -4.55 29.92 -13.85
CA PHE A 322 -3.33 30.42 -13.23
C PHE A 322 -2.11 29.83 -13.95
N GLU A 323 -1.00 30.57 -14.01
CA GLU A 323 0.27 30.12 -14.62
C GLU A 323 1.29 29.75 -13.54
N TRP A 324 0.93 28.86 -12.62
CA TRP A 324 1.89 28.36 -11.63
C TRP A 324 2.70 27.20 -12.20
N TYR A 325 4.03 27.30 -12.14
CA TYR A 325 4.91 26.19 -12.47
C TYR A 325 4.82 25.11 -11.37
N LEU A 326 4.23 23.97 -11.70
CA LEU A 326 4.21 22.80 -10.82
C LEU A 326 5.18 21.73 -11.35
N PRO A 327 6.04 21.13 -10.50
CA PRO A 327 6.97 20.09 -10.95
C PRO A 327 6.24 18.76 -11.17
N LEU A 328 5.65 18.57 -12.37
CA LEU A 328 4.82 17.40 -12.72
C LEU A 328 5.56 16.06 -12.53
N HIS A 329 6.85 16.03 -12.88
CA HIS A 329 7.72 14.88 -12.66
C HIS A 329 7.73 14.42 -11.19
N PHE A 330 7.82 15.39 -10.27
CA PHE A 330 7.81 15.11 -8.83
C PHE A 330 6.45 14.56 -8.37
N VAL A 331 5.33 15.04 -8.94
CA VAL A 331 3.99 14.54 -8.60
C VAL A 331 3.86 13.05 -9.00
N HIS A 332 4.37 12.67 -10.17
CA HIS A 332 4.41 11.29 -10.63
C HIS A 332 5.23 10.40 -9.69
N GLU A 333 6.46 10.81 -9.37
CA GLU A 333 7.32 10.06 -8.45
C GLU A 333 6.66 9.83 -7.09
N MET A 334 5.92 10.83 -6.57
CA MET A 334 5.19 10.69 -5.31
C MET A 334 4.04 9.67 -5.41
N PHE A 335 3.40 9.53 -6.58
CA PHE A 335 2.37 8.51 -6.81
C PHE A 335 2.97 7.10 -6.85
N THR A 336 4.04 6.89 -7.62
CA THR A 336 4.77 5.62 -7.64
C THR A 336 5.31 5.26 -6.25
N LEU A 337 5.81 6.26 -5.52
CA LEU A 337 6.30 6.08 -4.14
C LEU A 337 5.16 5.70 -3.18
N HIS A 338 3.95 6.22 -3.38
CA HIS A 338 2.78 5.80 -2.61
C HIS A 338 2.44 4.32 -2.83
N LEU A 339 2.43 3.87 -4.09
CA LEU A 339 2.16 2.48 -4.46
C LEU A 339 3.23 1.53 -3.93
N THR A 340 4.52 1.91 -3.99
CA THR A 340 5.59 1.11 -3.36
C THR A 340 5.46 1.04 -1.85
N PHE A 341 4.99 2.11 -1.20
CA PHE A 341 4.74 2.11 0.25
C PHE A 341 3.60 1.18 0.67
N TYR A 342 2.71 0.74 -0.23
CA TYR A 342 1.75 -0.33 0.07
C TYR A 342 2.45 -1.62 0.50
N LEU A 343 3.60 -1.95 -0.08
CA LEU A 343 4.36 -3.16 0.27
C LEU A 343 4.99 -3.06 1.66
N ILE A 344 5.45 -1.86 2.05
CA ILE A 344 6.23 -1.65 3.29
C ILE A 344 5.32 -1.34 4.49
N ARG A 345 4.18 -0.66 4.26
CA ARG A 345 3.29 -0.16 5.33
C ARG A 345 2.78 -1.26 6.27
N PRO A 346 2.38 -2.46 5.81
CA PRO A 346 2.03 -3.56 6.70
C PRO A 346 3.14 -3.92 7.70
N TYR A 347 4.38 -4.03 7.24
CA TYR A 347 5.52 -4.37 8.09
C TYR A 347 5.77 -3.31 9.15
N VAL A 348 5.81 -2.04 8.73
CA VAL A 348 6.04 -0.92 9.63
C VAL A 348 4.91 -0.84 10.66
N PHE A 349 3.65 -1.04 10.26
CA PHE A 349 2.52 -1.09 11.19
C PHE A 349 2.66 -2.19 12.24
N LEU A 350 3.00 -3.42 11.83
CA LEU A 350 3.16 -4.55 12.74
C LEU A 350 4.32 -4.29 13.74
N ILE A 351 5.45 -3.81 13.24
CA ILE A 351 6.62 -3.49 14.08
C ILE A 351 6.31 -2.33 15.03
N PHE A 352 5.72 -1.25 14.53
CA PHE A 352 5.36 -0.08 15.34
C PHE A 352 4.28 -0.39 16.37
N THR A 353 3.38 -1.33 16.08
CA THR A 353 2.43 -1.85 17.06
C THR A 353 3.14 -2.47 18.26
N LEU A 354 4.19 -3.28 18.04
CA LEU A 354 4.96 -3.91 19.12
C LEU A 354 5.81 -2.90 19.90
N ILE A 355 6.37 -1.88 19.22
CA ILE A 355 7.28 -0.91 19.83
C ILE A 355 6.52 0.21 20.57
N PHE A 356 5.51 0.80 19.93
CA PHE A 356 4.86 2.02 20.41
C PHE A 356 3.52 1.77 21.11
N LEU A 357 2.70 0.80 20.68
CA LEU A 357 1.40 0.61 21.34
C LEU A 357 1.57 -0.07 22.70
N ASN A 358 1.44 0.73 23.77
CA ASN A 358 1.75 0.34 25.15
C ASN A 358 1.21 -1.03 25.61
N PRO A 359 -0.06 -1.43 25.36
CA PRO A 359 -0.53 -2.75 25.79
C PRO A 359 0.18 -3.90 25.06
N TYR A 360 0.53 -3.72 23.79
CA TYR A 360 1.31 -4.69 23.02
C TYR A 360 2.77 -4.70 23.47
N ARG A 361 3.41 -3.53 23.56
CA ARG A 361 4.78 -3.36 24.07
C ARG A 361 5.00 -4.05 25.41
N ARG A 362 4.14 -3.77 26.40
CA ARG A 362 4.26 -4.38 27.75
C ARG A 362 4.12 -5.89 27.72
N ARG A 363 3.23 -6.42 26.89
CA ARG A 363 3.01 -7.88 26.77
C ARG A 363 4.14 -8.55 26.00
N PHE A 364 4.64 -7.93 24.94
CA PHE A 364 5.81 -8.36 24.19
C PHE A 364 7.03 -8.52 25.10
N PHE A 365 7.38 -7.49 25.89
CA PHE A 365 8.50 -7.61 26.83
C PHE A 365 8.29 -8.70 27.89
N ARG A 366 7.06 -8.90 28.36
CA ARG A 366 6.75 -9.99 29.32
C ARG A 366 6.78 -11.38 28.68
N PHE A 367 6.51 -11.48 27.38
CA PHE A 367 6.53 -12.74 26.64
C PHE A 367 7.97 -13.23 26.46
N PHE A 368 8.90 -12.33 26.10
CA PHE A 368 10.30 -12.66 25.87
C PHE A 368 11.18 -12.56 27.13
N CYS A 369 10.80 -11.75 28.12
CA CYS A 369 11.52 -11.64 29.39
C CYS A 369 10.68 -12.18 30.55
N ALA A 370 10.68 -13.50 30.71
CA ALA A 370 10.01 -14.18 31.81
C ALA A 370 10.56 -13.77 33.20
N CYS A 371 11.82 -13.33 33.27
CA CYS A 371 12.48 -12.87 34.50
C CYS A 371 11.99 -11.50 34.99
N CYS A 372 11.38 -10.67 34.14
CA CYS A 372 10.78 -9.39 34.55
C CYS A 372 9.40 -9.53 35.25
N LYS A 373 8.97 -10.76 35.60
CA LYS A 373 7.73 -11.01 36.34
C LYS A 373 7.76 -10.54 37.80
N ARG A 374 8.91 -10.17 38.36
CA ARG A 374 9.12 -10.12 39.82
C ARG A 374 9.56 -8.80 40.44
N ASN A 375 9.73 -7.72 39.69
CA ASN A 375 10.07 -6.39 40.24
C ASN A 375 8.96 -5.37 39.99
#